data_AF-A0A8C0SUC8-F1
#
_entry.id   AF-A0A8C0SUC8-F1
#
_cell.length_a   1.000
_cell.length_b   1.000
_cell.length_c   1.000
_cell.angle_alpha   90.00
_cell.angle_beta   90.00
_cell.angle_gamma   90.00
#
_symmetry.space_group_name_H-M   'P 1'
#
loop_
_entity.id
_entity.type
_entity.pdbx_description
1 polymer ?
#
loop_
_entity_poly.entity_id
_entity_poly.type
_entity_poly.pdbx_seq_one_letter_code
_entity_poly.pdbx_strand_id
1 'polypeptide(L)'
;MRGRAGRPGPDPQRPAVTSHAAALLGRPRPAGPGHKKAGRAPPPPQPPAATPRARTMAGPGLACCLLGLLALTSACYIQNCPLGGKRAALDLDVRQCLPCGPGGQGRCFGPSICCGDELGCFVGTAEALRCQEENYLPSPCQSGRTPCGSGGRCAAAGICCSPDGCRADPACDPDAAFSQR
;
A
#
# COMPACT_ATOMS: atom_id res chain seq x y z
N MET A 1 -30.89 9.37 34.69
CA MET A 1 -30.60 8.17 33.88
C MET A 1 -29.13 8.24 33.45
N ARG A 2 -28.25 7.47 34.12
CA ARG A 2 -26.80 7.42 33.84
C ARG A 2 -26.53 6.34 32.79
N GLY A 3 -25.93 6.70 31.65
CA GLY A 3 -25.40 5.76 30.66
C GLY A 3 -23.88 5.68 30.77
N ARG A 4 -23.34 4.49 31.08
CA ARG A 4 -21.89 4.20 31.14
C ARG A 4 -21.35 3.95 29.73
N ALA A 5 -20.30 4.66 29.33
CA ALA A 5 -19.50 4.32 28.15
C ALA A 5 -18.56 3.14 28.48
N GLY A 6 -18.67 2.05 27.72
CA GLY A 6 -17.82 0.87 27.84
C GLY A 6 -16.41 1.13 27.29
N ARG A 7 -15.41 0.54 27.95
CA ARG A 7 -14.00 0.54 27.50
C ARG A 7 -13.80 -0.48 26.37
N PRO A 8 -13.00 -0.18 25.34
CA PRO A 8 -12.53 -1.20 24.40
C PRO A 8 -11.49 -2.11 25.05
N GLY A 9 -11.62 -3.42 24.82
CA GLY A 9 -10.73 -4.47 25.32
C GLY A 9 -9.45 -4.63 24.47
N PRO A 10 -8.44 -5.36 24.98
CA PRO A 10 -7.15 -5.53 24.31
C PRO A 10 -7.22 -6.53 23.14
N ASP A 11 -6.51 -6.18 22.06
CA ASP A 11 -6.38 -6.92 20.81
C ASP A 11 -5.52 -8.21 20.95
N PRO A 12 -5.95 -9.38 20.47
CA PRO A 12 -5.26 -10.66 20.62
C PRO A 12 -4.43 -11.01 19.38
N GLN A 13 -3.31 -10.32 19.13
CA GLN A 13 -2.41 -10.78 18.07
C GLN A 13 -0.94 -10.46 18.34
N ARG A 14 -0.33 -11.28 19.19
CA ARG A 14 1.12 -11.31 19.37
C ARG A 14 1.59 -12.76 19.34
N PRO A 15 2.26 -13.25 18.28
CA PRO A 15 2.87 -14.57 18.32
C PRO A 15 4.11 -14.51 19.22
N ALA A 16 4.12 -15.41 20.21
CA ALA A 16 5.26 -15.73 21.01
C ALA A 16 6.27 -16.50 20.15
N VAL A 17 7.52 -16.03 20.11
CA VAL A 17 8.65 -16.84 19.64
C VAL A 17 9.56 -17.11 20.82
N THR A 18 9.53 -18.38 21.21
CA THR A 18 10.32 -19.08 22.21
C THR A 18 11.81 -18.96 21.92
N SER A 19 12.57 -18.51 22.93
CA SER A 19 14.04 -18.48 22.90
C SER A 19 14.57 -19.84 23.39
N HIS A 20 15.09 -20.65 22.47
CA HIS A 20 15.88 -21.85 22.76
C HIS A 20 17.25 -21.73 22.07
N ALA A 21 18.31 -21.58 22.86
CA ALA A 21 19.69 -22.03 22.58
C ALA A 21 20.56 -21.59 23.78
N ALA A 22 20.78 -22.45 24.77
CA ALA A 22 21.84 -23.46 24.81
C ALA A 22 23.23 -22.84 24.99
N ALA A 23 23.73 -23.00 26.20
CA ALA A 23 25.01 -22.57 26.72
C ALA A 23 26.19 -23.30 26.07
N LEU A 24 27.27 -22.58 25.78
CA LEU A 24 28.65 -23.08 25.84
C LEU A 24 29.60 -21.91 26.16
N LEU A 25 29.82 -21.64 27.44
CA LEU A 25 30.94 -20.81 27.90
C LEU A 25 31.96 -21.71 28.60
N GLY A 26 33.10 -21.90 27.94
CA GLY A 26 34.26 -22.60 28.47
C GLY A 26 34.91 -21.85 29.63
N ARG A 27 35.28 -22.58 30.69
CA ARG A 27 36.11 -22.10 31.80
C ARG A 27 37.55 -22.55 31.60
N PRO A 28 38.57 -21.70 31.79
CA PRO A 28 39.94 -22.15 31.94
C PRO A 28 40.25 -22.53 33.41
N ARG A 29 41.08 -23.55 33.60
CA ARG A 29 41.71 -23.94 34.88
C ARG A 29 43.22 -23.61 34.84
N PRO A 30 43.87 -23.31 35.99
CA PRO A 30 45.25 -22.86 36.04
C PRO A 30 46.30 -23.99 36.13
N ALA A 31 47.56 -23.55 36.05
CA ALA A 31 48.81 -24.26 35.79
C ALA A 31 49.35 -25.20 36.89
N GLY A 32 50.23 -26.13 36.48
CA GLY A 32 51.10 -26.94 37.35
C GLY A 32 52.00 -27.92 36.56
N PRO A 33 53.13 -28.41 37.12
CA PRO A 33 54.44 -28.26 36.48
C PRO A 33 55.18 -29.55 36.02
N GLY A 34 56.19 -29.35 35.16
CA GLY A 34 57.50 -30.04 35.16
C GLY A 34 57.61 -31.50 34.66
N HIS A 35 58.38 -31.75 33.60
CA HIS A 35 59.70 -32.41 33.66
C HIS A 35 60.32 -32.74 32.26
N LYS A 36 61.64 -32.48 32.20
CA LYS A 36 62.78 -32.85 31.31
C LYS A 36 62.62 -34.14 30.45
N LYS A 37 63.34 -34.44 29.34
CA LYS A 37 64.46 -33.87 28.55
C LYS A 37 64.59 -34.69 27.22
N ALA A 38 65.54 -34.26 26.38
CA ALA A 38 66.15 -34.89 25.20
C ALA A 38 65.46 -34.55 23.86
N GLY A 39 66.11 -34.02 22.82
CA GLY A 39 67.52 -33.77 22.55
C GLY A 39 67.81 -34.12 21.09
N ARG A 40 67.70 -33.16 20.14
CA ARG A 40 68.38 -33.21 18.83
C ARG A 40 68.40 -31.84 18.12
N ALA A 41 69.63 -31.46 17.74
CA ALA A 41 70.14 -30.59 16.66
C ALA A 41 69.44 -29.26 16.24
N PRO A 42 70.21 -28.17 16.03
CA PRO A 42 69.69 -26.88 15.55
C PRO A 42 69.56 -26.81 14.02
N PRO A 43 68.47 -26.24 13.46
CA PRO A 43 68.41 -25.82 12.06
C PRO A 43 68.94 -24.36 11.84
N PRO A 44 69.33 -24.02 10.60
CA PRO A 44 70.14 -22.84 10.23
C PRO A 44 69.42 -21.47 10.30
N PRO A 45 70.15 -20.33 10.17
CA PRO A 45 69.58 -18.99 10.36
C PRO A 45 68.58 -18.57 9.27
N GLN A 46 67.69 -17.66 9.69
CA GLN A 46 66.47 -17.20 9.01
C GLN A 46 66.73 -16.30 7.78
N PRO A 47 65.88 -16.35 6.73
CA PRO A 47 65.59 -15.21 5.86
C PRO A 47 64.37 -14.39 6.36
N PRO A 48 64.24 -13.11 5.97
CA PRO A 48 63.33 -12.16 6.60
C PRO A 48 61.85 -12.48 6.36
N ALA A 49 61.05 -12.04 7.33
CA ALA A 49 59.61 -12.16 7.39
C ALA A 49 58.92 -11.84 6.05
N ALA A 50 58.37 -12.87 5.40
CA ALA A 50 57.26 -12.67 4.49
C ALA A 50 56.04 -12.34 5.36
N THR A 51 55.70 -11.06 5.38
CA THR A 51 54.42 -10.57 5.88
C THR A 51 53.29 -11.42 5.30
N PRO A 52 52.34 -11.90 6.12
CA PRO A 52 51.11 -12.43 5.55
C PRO A 52 50.48 -11.26 4.81
N ARG A 53 50.22 -11.48 3.50
CA ARG A 53 49.28 -10.66 2.74
C ARG A 53 48.15 -10.29 3.67
N ALA A 54 47.95 -8.99 3.87
CA ALA A 54 46.75 -8.48 4.49
C ALA A 54 45.58 -9.07 3.70
N ARG A 55 45.01 -10.17 4.19
CA ARG A 55 43.60 -10.44 3.99
C ARG A 55 42.98 -9.18 4.53
N THR A 56 42.55 -8.31 3.62
CA THR A 56 41.60 -7.26 3.94
C THR A 56 40.45 -8.02 4.57
N MET A 57 40.45 -8.08 5.90
CA MET A 57 39.25 -8.37 6.66
C MET A 57 38.36 -7.21 6.28
N ALA A 58 37.50 -7.43 5.28
CA ALA A 58 36.18 -6.84 5.27
C ALA A 58 35.67 -7.09 6.69
N GLY A 59 35.83 -6.08 7.55
CA GLY A 59 35.71 -6.29 8.98
C GLY A 59 34.30 -6.78 9.32
N PRO A 60 34.10 -7.28 10.55
CA PRO A 60 32.76 -7.52 11.07
C PRO A 60 31.85 -6.31 10.83
N GLY A 61 32.40 -5.10 10.89
CA GLY A 61 31.71 -3.85 10.53
C GLY A 61 31.25 -3.78 9.07
N LEU A 62 32.07 -4.15 8.07
CA LEU A 62 31.66 -4.10 6.66
C LEU A 62 30.58 -5.15 6.37
N ALA A 63 30.74 -6.36 6.94
CA ALA A 63 29.74 -7.42 6.83
C ALA A 63 28.40 -7.01 7.50
N CYS A 64 28.46 -6.42 8.70
CA CYS A 64 27.29 -5.88 9.39
C CYS A 64 26.64 -4.73 8.61
N CYS A 65 27.42 -3.84 7.99
CA CYS A 65 26.90 -2.75 7.17
C CYS A 65 26.17 -3.28 5.92
N LEU A 66 26.75 -4.26 5.23
CA LEU A 66 26.11 -4.87 4.05
C LEU A 66 24.81 -5.60 4.42
N LEU A 67 24.82 -6.39 5.50
CA LEU A 67 23.63 -7.06 6.03
C LEU A 67 22.55 -6.07 6.49
N GLY A 68 22.96 -4.96 7.11
CA GLY A 68 22.05 -3.88 7.50
C GLY A 68 21.41 -3.19 6.29
N LEU A 69 22.20 -2.86 5.26
CA LEU A 69 21.69 -2.27 4.03
C LEU A 69 20.72 -3.22 3.30
N LEU A 70 21.02 -4.52 3.24
CA LEU A 70 20.14 -5.56 2.67
C LEU A 70 18.83 -5.68 3.46
N ALA A 71 18.88 -5.60 4.79
CA ALA A 71 17.68 -5.62 5.63
C ALA A 71 16.84 -4.35 5.41
N LEU A 72 17.46 -3.18 5.36
CA LEU A 72 16.77 -1.91 5.07
C LEU A 72 16.17 -1.89 3.65
N THR A 73 16.86 -2.41 2.64
CA THR A 73 16.30 -2.51 1.30
C THR A 73 15.14 -3.49 1.23
N SER A 74 15.19 -4.62 1.95
CA SER A 74 14.07 -5.57 2.03
C SER A 74 12.84 -5.01 2.77
N ALA A 75 13.05 -4.22 3.82
CA ALA A 75 11.97 -3.56 4.56
C ALA A 75 11.35 -2.39 3.77
N CYS A 76 12.11 -1.75 2.88
CA CYS A 76 11.61 -0.76 1.93
C CYS A 76 11.11 -1.38 0.61
N TYR A 77 11.30 -2.68 0.40
CA TYR A 77 10.79 -3.43 -0.75
C TYR A 77 9.35 -3.89 -0.47
N ILE A 78 8.47 -2.91 -0.24
CA ILE A 78 7.04 -3.13 -0.25
C ILE A 78 6.66 -3.40 -1.72
N GLN A 79 6.56 -4.68 -2.07
CA GLN A 79 6.07 -5.13 -3.39
C GLN A 79 4.56 -4.90 -3.58
N ASN A 80 3.89 -4.36 -2.57
CA ASN A 80 2.49 -4.03 -2.58
C ASN A 80 2.32 -2.56 -2.19
N CYS A 81 2.96 -1.67 -2.95
CA CYS A 81 2.62 -0.26 -2.89
C CYS A 81 1.18 -0.15 -3.43
N PRO A 82 0.17 0.23 -2.62
CA PRO A 82 -1.13 0.54 -3.18
C PRO A 82 -0.91 1.62 -4.25
N LEU A 83 -1.53 1.42 -5.40
CA LEU A 83 -1.46 2.35 -6.53
C LEU A 83 -1.96 3.72 -6.05
N GLY A 84 -1.06 4.63 -5.65
CA GLY A 84 -1.52 5.83 -4.92
C GLY A 84 -0.46 6.62 -4.18
N GLY A 85 0.60 7.05 -4.85
CA GLY A 85 1.34 8.24 -4.40
C GLY A 85 0.46 9.49 -4.54
N LYS A 86 0.74 10.56 -3.79
CA LYS A 86 0.01 11.85 -3.80
C LYS A 86 -0.15 12.51 -5.19
N ARG A 87 0.55 11.98 -6.19
CA ARG A 87 0.60 12.44 -7.59
C ARG A 87 0.25 11.35 -8.61
N ALA A 88 -0.02 10.12 -8.19
CA ALA A 88 -0.33 9.01 -9.10
C ALA A 88 -1.82 8.96 -9.50
N ALA A 89 -2.68 9.73 -8.84
CA ALA A 89 -4.13 9.64 -8.99
C ALA A 89 -4.74 10.59 -10.04
N LEU A 90 -3.95 11.47 -10.67
CA LEU A 90 -4.51 12.50 -11.56
C LEU A 90 -4.51 12.12 -13.04
N ASP A 91 -3.98 10.95 -13.42
CA ASP A 91 -3.95 10.51 -14.82
C ASP A 91 -3.98 8.97 -14.94
N LEU A 92 -4.71 8.29 -14.04
CA LEU A 92 -5.29 7.02 -14.49
C LEU A 92 -6.40 7.41 -15.45
N ASP A 93 -6.32 6.95 -16.70
CA ASP A 93 -7.39 7.06 -17.70
C ASP A 93 -8.74 6.67 -17.06
N VAL A 94 -9.52 7.67 -16.64
CA VAL A 94 -10.76 7.45 -15.91
C VAL A 94 -11.80 7.06 -16.93
N ARG A 95 -12.13 5.77 -16.99
CA ARG A 95 -13.13 5.28 -17.94
C ARG A 95 -14.49 5.92 -17.71
N GLN A 96 -15.32 5.99 -18.74
CA GLN A 96 -16.76 6.16 -18.51
C GLN A 96 -17.30 4.95 -17.76
N CYS A 97 -18.22 5.20 -16.81
CA CYS A 97 -18.89 4.10 -16.13
C CYS A 97 -19.79 3.31 -17.10
N LEU A 98 -20.21 2.12 -16.65
CA LEU A 98 -21.03 1.20 -17.39
C LEU A 98 -22.29 1.88 -17.96
N PRO A 99 -22.70 1.50 -19.18
CA PRO A 99 -23.98 1.90 -19.72
C PRO A 99 -25.12 1.24 -18.95
N CYS A 100 -26.24 1.96 -18.81
CA CYS A 100 -27.43 1.50 -18.09
C CYS A 100 -28.71 2.05 -18.73
N GLY A 101 -29.87 1.61 -18.23
CA GLY A 101 -31.17 2.06 -18.73
C GLY A 101 -31.57 1.51 -20.10
N PRO A 102 -32.70 1.97 -20.65
CA PRO A 102 -33.25 1.47 -21.90
C PRO A 102 -32.26 1.64 -23.06
N GLY A 103 -31.94 0.53 -23.74
CA GLY A 103 -30.98 0.54 -24.85
C GLY A 103 -29.54 0.93 -24.48
N GLY A 104 -29.20 0.98 -23.19
CA GLY A 104 -27.86 1.38 -22.72
C GLY A 104 -27.52 2.85 -22.99
N GLN A 105 -28.54 3.71 -23.14
CA GLN A 105 -28.37 5.14 -23.41
C GLN A 105 -27.95 5.94 -22.17
N GLY A 106 -28.15 5.40 -20.98
CA GLY A 106 -27.70 6.01 -19.72
C GLY A 106 -26.31 5.56 -19.30
N ARG A 107 -25.80 6.19 -18.24
CA ARG A 107 -24.55 5.87 -17.56
C ARG A 107 -24.73 5.82 -16.05
N CYS A 108 -23.94 4.99 -15.41
CA CYS A 108 -23.96 4.86 -13.97
C CYS A 108 -23.29 6.05 -13.27
N PHE A 109 -23.96 6.61 -12.26
CA PHE A 109 -23.45 7.66 -11.39
C PHE A 109 -23.25 7.18 -9.94
N GLY A 110 -23.79 6.00 -9.62
CA GLY A 110 -23.67 5.32 -8.33
C GLY A 110 -24.19 3.89 -8.45
N PRO A 111 -24.09 3.05 -7.40
CA PRO A 111 -24.45 1.63 -7.45
C PRO A 111 -25.94 1.37 -7.70
N SER A 112 -26.79 2.38 -7.47
CA SER A 112 -28.23 2.35 -7.67
C SER A 112 -28.73 3.58 -8.45
N ILE A 113 -27.86 4.25 -9.20
CA ILE A 113 -28.18 5.49 -9.92
C ILE A 113 -27.76 5.36 -11.39
N CYS A 114 -28.74 5.45 -12.29
CA CYS A 114 -28.55 5.47 -13.73
C CYS A 114 -29.13 6.76 -14.32
N CYS A 115 -28.35 7.50 -15.10
CA CYS A 115 -28.83 8.73 -15.72
C CYS A 115 -28.42 8.83 -17.19
N GLY A 116 -29.23 9.50 -18.00
CA GLY A 116 -28.89 9.91 -19.36
C GLY A 116 -29.61 11.20 -19.72
N ASP A 117 -29.01 12.00 -20.60
CA ASP A 117 -29.52 13.34 -20.92
C ASP A 117 -31.01 13.34 -21.36
N GLU A 118 -31.39 12.37 -22.20
CA GLU A 118 -32.77 12.22 -22.72
C GLU A 118 -33.68 11.34 -21.83
N LEU A 119 -33.09 10.58 -20.90
CA LEU A 119 -33.80 9.61 -20.06
C LEU A 119 -34.13 10.18 -18.66
N GLY A 120 -33.47 11.27 -18.27
CA GLY A 120 -33.45 11.72 -16.89
C GLY A 120 -32.62 10.79 -16.01
N CYS A 121 -33.01 10.65 -14.73
CA CYS A 121 -32.32 9.83 -13.75
C CYS A 121 -33.24 8.82 -13.09
N PHE A 122 -32.78 7.58 -13.03
CA PHE A 122 -33.41 6.47 -12.34
C PHE A 122 -32.61 6.12 -11.09
N VAL A 123 -33.25 6.22 -9.92
CA VAL A 123 -32.63 5.97 -8.62
C VAL A 123 -33.35 4.81 -7.93
N GLY A 124 -32.63 3.72 -7.67
CA GLY A 124 -33.17 2.54 -7.00
C GLY A 124 -34.17 1.72 -7.84
N THR A 125 -34.20 1.91 -9.15
CA THR A 125 -35.08 1.18 -10.06
C THR A 125 -34.35 0.02 -10.76
N ALA A 126 -35.08 -0.76 -11.56
CA ALA A 126 -34.52 -1.88 -12.32
C ALA A 126 -33.44 -1.43 -13.32
N GLU A 127 -33.59 -0.25 -13.91
CA GLU A 127 -32.68 0.33 -14.90
C GLU A 127 -31.27 0.56 -14.35
N ALA A 128 -31.17 0.80 -13.04
CA ALA A 128 -29.91 1.06 -12.34
C ALA A 128 -29.26 -0.20 -11.75
N LEU A 129 -29.90 -1.37 -11.82
CA LEU A 129 -29.35 -2.61 -11.25
C LEU A 129 -27.99 -2.99 -11.84
N ARG A 130 -27.78 -2.70 -13.14
CA ARG A 130 -26.48 -2.91 -13.79
C ARG A 130 -25.34 -2.09 -13.18
N CYS A 131 -25.65 -0.95 -12.57
CA CYS A 131 -24.65 -0.08 -11.96
C CYS A 131 -24.00 -0.69 -10.72
N GLN A 132 -24.61 -1.71 -10.12
CA GLN A 132 -24.00 -2.45 -9.02
C GLN A 132 -22.75 -3.22 -9.46
N GLU A 133 -22.64 -3.54 -10.76
CA GLU A 133 -21.49 -4.22 -11.36
C GLU A 133 -20.21 -3.36 -11.28
N GLU A 134 -20.34 -2.03 -11.29
CA GLU A 134 -19.20 -1.11 -11.13
C GLU A 134 -18.45 -1.32 -9.80
N ASN A 135 -19.14 -1.74 -8.73
CA ASN A 135 -18.51 -1.97 -7.43
C ASN A 135 -17.47 -3.10 -7.46
N TYR A 136 -17.55 -3.99 -8.44
CA TYR A 136 -16.63 -5.13 -8.59
C TYR A 136 -15.47 -4.82 -9.53
N LEU A 137 -15.50 -3.69 -10.24
CA LEU A 137 -14.45 -3.31 -11.15
C LEU A 137 -13.35 -2.54 -10.42
N PRO A 138 -12.08 -3.00 -10.48
CA PRO A 138 -10.98 -2.39 -9.73
C PRO A 138 -10.53 -1.04 -10.29
N SER A 139 -10.87 -0.71 -11.54
CA SER A 139 -10.50 0.56 -12.17
C SER A 139 -11.56 1.64 -11.90
N PRO A 140 -11.15 2.89 -11.62
CA PRO A 140 -12.08 3.98 -11.36
C PRO A 140 -12.82 4.38 -12.64
N CYS A 141 -14.08 4.79 -12.48
CA CYS A 141 -14.89 5.32 -13.56
C CYS A 141 -15.50 6.67 -13.18
N GLN A 142 -15.85 7.48 -14.18
CA GLN A 142 -16.55 8.73 -13.97
C GLN A 142 -17.48 9.05 -15.14
N SER A 143 -18.72 9.38 -14.78
CA SER A 143 -19.77 9.84 -15.69
C SER A 143 -20.05 11.33 -15.49
N GLY A 144 -20.50 12.02 -16.54
CA GLY A 144 -20.78 13.46 -16.54
C GLY A 144 -19.53 14.34 -16.65
N ARG A 145 -19.53 15.32 -17.55
CA ARG A 145 -18.36 16.21 -17.76
C ARG A 145 -18.31 17.37 -16.78
N THR A 146 -19.47 17.95 -16.47
CA THR A 146 -19.56 19.16 -15.66
C THR A 146 -19.71 18.81 -14.18
N PRO A 147 -18.80 19.23 -13.29
CA PRO A 147 -18.96 19.08 -11.86
C PRO A 147 -20.05 20.01 -11.32
N CYS A 148 -20.75 19.58 -10.28
CA CYS A 148 -21.79 20.35 -9.61
C CYS A 148 -21.82 20.03 -8.11
N GLY A 149 -22.26 21.00 -7.30
CA GLY A 149 -22.42 20.80 -5.86
C GLY A 149 -21.14 20.34 -5.13
N SER A 150 -21.33 19.46 -4.13
CA SER A 150 -20.28 18.92 -3.27
C SER A 150 -19.74 17.58 -3.80
N GLY A 151 -19.10 17.61 -4.97
CA GLY A 151 -18.52 16.40 -5.60
C GLY A 151 -19.51 15.59 -6.45
N GLY A 152 -20.62 16.19 -6.85
CA GLY A 152 -21.52 15.64 -7.85
C GLY A 152 -21.13 16.03 -9.26
N ARG A 153 -21.82 15.45 -10.25
CA ARG A 153 -21.70 15.76 -11.66
C ARG A 153 -23.07 15.85 -12.32
N CYS A 154 -23.17 16.71 -13.33
CA CYS A 154 -24.39 16.87 -14.09
C CYS A 154 -24.67 15.57 -14.85
N ALA A 155 -25.84 15.01 -14.58
CA ALA A 155 -26.23 13.68 -15.03
C ALA A 155 -27.34 13.69 -16.08
N ALA A 156 -28.16 14.75 -16.04
CA ALA A 156 -29.16 15.11 -17.04
C ALA A 156 -29.45 16.61 -16.93
N ALA A 157 -30.27 17.16 -17.82
CA ALA A 157 -30.64 18.58 -17.82
C ALA A 157 -31.21 19.02 -16.46
N GLY A 158 -30.52 19.95 -15.80
CA GLY A 158 -30.93 20.49 -14.49
C GLY A 158 -30.79 19.51 -13.31
N ILE A 159 -30.09 18.38 -13.46
CA ILE A 159 -29.93 17.36 -12.40
C ILE A 159 -28.45 17.12 -12.09
N CYS A 160 -28.08 17.33 -10.83
CA CYS A 160 -26.78 17.02 -10.27
C CYS A 160 -26.82 15.73 -9.46
N CYS A 161 -25.96 14.76 -9.78
CA CYS A 161 -25.88 13.48 -9.06
C CYS A 161 -24.51 13.26 -8.44
N SER A 162 -24.53 12.73 -7.21
CA SER A 162 -23.39 12.08 -6.55
C SER A 162 -23.70 10.58 -6.39
N PRO A 163 -22.72 9.75 -6.01
CA PRO A 163 -22.96 8.32 -5.77
C PRO A 163 -24.05 8.03 -4.73
N ASP A 164 -24.32 9.00 -3.84
CA ASP A 164 -25.30 8.89 -2.76
C ASP A 164 -26.71 9.33 -3.17
N GLY A 165 -26.86 10.10 -4.26
CA GLY A 165 -28.16 10.58 -4.70
C GLY A 165 -28.11 11.71 -5.73
N CYS A 166 -29.29 12.07 -6.24
CA CYS A 166 -29.47 13.14 -7.22
C CYS A 166 -30.33 14.26 -6.65
N ARG A 167 -30.06 15.49 -7.10
CA ARG A 167 -30.85 16.68 -6.77
C ARG A 167 -30.99 17.56 -8.00
N ALA A 168 -32.06 18.33 -8.06
CA ALA A 168 -32.18 19.39 -9.05
C ALA A 168 -31.10 20.46 -8.78
N ASP A 169 -30.39 20.87 -9.82
CA ASP A 169 -29.35 21.90 -9.77
C ASP A 169 -29.38 22.69 -11.08
N PRO A 170 -29.73 23.99 -11.05
CA PRO A 170 -29.80 24.81 -12.25
C PRO A 170 -28.44 25.00 -12.93
N ALA A 171 -27.32 24.74 -12.24
CA ALA A 171 -26.00 24.76 -12.85
C ALA A 171 -25.82 23.65 -13.91
N CYS A 172 -26.67 22.62 -13.88
CA CYS A 172 -26.69 21.53 -14.85
C CYS A 172 -27.71 21.75 -15.98
N ASP A 173 -28.40 22.89 -16.00
CA ASP A 173 -29.36 23.22 -17.04
C ASP A 173 -28.61 23.71 -18.30
N PRO A 174 -28.86 23.14 -19.49
CA PRO A 174 -28.20 23.60 -20.72
C PRO A 174 -28.48 25.08 -21.03
N ASP A 175 -29.64 25.61 -20.62
CA ASP A 175 -30.03 27.00 -20.86
C ASP A 175 -29.37 27.99 -19.89
N ALA A 176 -28.91 27.54 -18.73
CA ALA A 176 -28.16 28.36 -17.77
C ALA A 176 -26.79 28.80 -18.35
N ALA A 177 -26.26 28.08 -19.33
CA ALA A 177 -25.05 28.47 -20.05
C ALA A 177 -25.30 29.61 -21.06
N PHE A 178 -26.52 29.77 -21.56
CA PHE A 178 -26.88 30.80 -22.54
C PHE A 178 -27.28 32.13 -21.89
N SER A 179 -27.74 32.12 -20.64
CA SER A 179 -28.17 33.33 -19.93
C SER A 179 -27.02 34.23 -19.42
N GLN A 180 -25.76 33.88 -19.72
CA GLN A 180 -24.54 34.65 -19.40
C GLN A 180 -23.92 35.37 -20.61
N ARG A 181 -24.61 35.41 -21.77
CA ARG A 181 -24.17 36.19 -22.93
C ARG A 181 -25.08 37.37 -23.22
#